data_AF-A0A9E6JP04-F1
#
_entry.id   AF-A0A9E6JP04-F1
#
_cell.length_a   1.000
_cell.length_b   1.000
_cell.length_c   1.000
_cell.angle_alpha   90.00
_cell.angle_beta   90.00
_cell.angle_gamma   90.00
#
_symmetry.space_group_name_H-M   'P 1'
#
loop_
_entity.id
_entity.type
_entity.pdbx_description
1 polymer ?
#
loop_
_entity_poly.entity_id
_entity_poly.type
_entity_poly.pdbx_seq_one_letter_code
_entity_poly.pdbx_strand_id
1 'polypeptide(L)' 'MAEGCDVAVLETMKTGTSLKASCSGKILAISVSVGDAVGTGEALMSIG' A
#
# COMPACT_ATOMS: atom_id res chain seq x y z
N MET A 1 -8.59 -7.76 7.59
CA MET A 1 -7.42 -7.94 6.71
C MET A 1 -6.28 -8.46 7.57
N ALA A 2 -5.49 -9.43 7.13
CA ALA A 2 -4.40 -10.00 7.93
C ALA A 2 -3.09 -9.23 7.70
N GLU A 3 -2.19 -9.26 8.69
CA GLU A 3 -0.85 -8.65 8.57
C GLU A 3 -0.08 -9.33 7.43
N GLY A 4 0.63 -8.54 6.61
CA GLY A 4 1.41 -9.05 5.48
C GLY A 4 0.60 -9.35 4.21
N CYS A 5 -0.70 -9.05 4.19
CA CYS A 5 -1.53 -9.22 3.00
C CYS A 5 -1.21 -8.13 1.96
N ASP A 6 -1.09 -8.53 0.69
CA ASP A 6 -0.87 -7.61 -0.43
C ASP A 6 -2.09 -6.69 -0.60
N VAL A 7 -1.88 -5.39 -0.41
CA VAL A 7 -2.96 -4.40 -0.50
C VAL A 7 -2.96 -3.67 -1.84
N ALA A 8 -1.77 -3.38 -2.36
CA ALA A 8 -1.60 -2.81 -3.68
C ALA A 8 -0.25 -3.24 -4.25
N VAL A 9 -0.12 -3.19 -5.57
CA VAL A 9 1.13 -3.47 -6.26
C VAL A 9 1.58 -2.16 -6.91
N LEU A 10 2.76 -1.66 -6.52
CA LEU A 10 3.39 -0.58 -7.26
C LEU A 10 4.07 -1.19 -8.47
N GLU A 11 3.65 -0.82 -9.66
CA GLU A 11 4.39 -1.12 -10.88
C GLU A 11 5.60 -0.19 -10.98
N THR A 12 6.74 -0.63 -10.48
CA THR A 12 8.01 0.04 -10.79
C THR A 12 8.57 -0.57 -12.08
N MET A 13 9.17 0.27 -12.93
CA MET A 13 9.66 -0.02 -14.29
C MET A 13 10.62 -1.24 -14.43
N LYS A 14 11.02 -1.87 -13.33
CA LYS A 14 11.87 -3.07 -13.31
C LYS A 14 11.29 -4.24 -12.50
N THR A 15 10.48 -3.97 -11.48
CA THR A 15 9.94 -5.01 -10.58
C THR A 15 8.77 -4.44 -9.77
N GLY A 16 7.60 -5.08 -9.87
CA GLY A 16 6.46 -4.70 -9.05
C GLY A 16 6.79 -4.82 -7.55
N THR A 17 6.61 -3.74 -6.79
CA THR A 17 6.77 -3.77 -5.33
C THR A 17 5.40 -3.91 -4.71
N SER A 18 5.11 -5.08 -4.13
CA SER A 18 3.87 -5.26 -3.36
C SER A 18 3.90 -4.45 -2.07
N LEU A 19 2.92 -3.58 -1.89
CA LEU A 19 2.61 -3.00 -0.59
C LEU A 19 1.91 -4.04 0.26
N LYS A 20 2.53 -4.37 1.39
CA LYS A 20 1.95 -5.28 2.37
C LYS A 20 1.35 -4.47 3.52
N ALA A 21 0.20 -4.91 4.01
CA ALA A 21 -0.40 -4.33 5.21
C ALA A 21 0.56 -4.51 6.41
N SER A 22 0.94 -3.40 7.05
CA SER A 22 1.84 -3.44 8.21
C SER A 22 1.22 -4.09 9.45
N CYS A 23 -0.11 -4.17 9.54
CA CYS A 23 -0.83 -4.80 10.64
C CYS A 23 -2.12 -5.48 10.14
N SER A 24 -2.62 -6.46 10.88
CA SER A 24 -3.95 -7.02 10.65
C SER A 24 -5.03 -6.04 11.14
N GLY A 25 -5.87 -5.55 10.25
CA GLY A 25 -6.91 -4.57 10.59
C GLY A 25 -7.90 -4.34 9.46
N LYS A 26 -8.65 -3.25 9.55
CA LYS A 26 -9.52 -2.76 8.48
C LYS A 26 -8.88 -1.52 7.85
N ILE A 27 -8.95 -1.41 6.53
CA ILE A 27 -8.51 -0.20 5.85
C ILE A 27 -9.46 0.93 6.25
N LEU A 28 -8.93 1.95 6.92
CA LEU A 28 -9.67 3.15 7.31
C LEU A 28 -9.70 4.15 6.16
N ALA A 29 -8.57 4.32 5.48
CA ALA A 29 -8.43 5.26 4.37
C ALA A 29 -7.29 4.82 3.43
N ILE A 30 -7.44 5.13 2.15
CA ILE A 30 -6.41 4.96 1.12
C ILE A 30 -6.15 6.36 0.56
N SER A 31 -4.92 6.86 0.71
CA SER A 31 -4.52 8.19 0.23
C SER A 31 -3.88 8.15 -1.16
N VAL A 32 -3.90 7.00 -1.82
CA VAL A 32 -3.26 6.76 -3.11
C VAL A 32 -4.28 6.35 -4.16
N SER A 33 -4.01 6.74 -5.41
CA SER A 33 -4.81 6.35 -6.57
C SER A 33 -3.97 5.59 -7.59
N VAL A 34 -4.65 4.91 -8.52
CA VAL A 34 -3.97 4.21 -9.61
C VAL A 34 -3.26 5.22 -10.50
N GLY A 35 -1.95 5.05 -10.68
CA GLY A 35 -1.10 5.98 -11.43
C GLY A 35 -0.56 7.16 -10.62
N ASP A 36 -0.87 7.21 -9.32
CA ASP A 36 -0.34 8.24 -8.43
C ASP A 36 1.13 7.99 -8.08
N ALA A 37 1.93 9.07 -8.01
CA ALA A 37 3.37 8.99 -7.82
C ALA A 37 3.69 8.96 -6.32
N VAL A 38 3.89 7.76 -5.80
CA VAL A 38 4.12 7.54 -4.37
C VAL A 38 5.61 7.56 -4.02
N GLY A 39 5.98 8.34 -3.01
CA GLY A 39 7.35 8.50 -2.54
C GLY A 39 7.71 7.60 -1.36
N THR A 40 9.01 7.36 -1.15
CA THR A 40 9.50 6.63 0.03
C THR A 40 9.19 7.40 1.31
N GLY A 41 8.46 6.79 2.23
CA GLY A 41 8.08 7.38 3.52
C GLY A 41 6.72 8.07 3.52
N GLU A 42 6.00 8.08 2.40
CA GLU A 42 4.65 8.62 2.35
C GLU A 42 3.61 7.61 2.83
N ALA A 43 2.61 8.07 3.59
CA ALA A 43 1.55 7.22 4.11
C ALA A 43 0.52 6.91 3.02
N LEU A 44 0.61 5.70 2.46
CA LEU A 44 -0.23 5.30 1.32
C LEU A 44 -1.66 4.93 1.75
N MET A 45 -1.80 4.40 2.97
CA MET A 45 -3.07 3.99 3.55
C MET A 45 -2.99 3.95 5.07
N SER A 46 -4.15 4.05 5.74
CA SER A 46 -4.28 3.87 7.19
C SER A 46 -5.07 2.62 7.50
N ILE A 47 -4.57 1.86 8.47
CA ILE A 47 -5.17 0.64 9.01
C ILE A 47 -5.41 0.81 10.50
N GLY A 48 -6.54 0.30 10.99
CA GLY A 48 -6.88 0.23 12.41
C GLY A 48 -7.87 -0.86 12.72
#